data_AF-A0A1V4ETU5-F1
#
_entry.id   AF-A0A1V4ETU5-F1
#
_cell.length_a   1.000
_cell.length_b   1.000
_cell.length_c   1.000
_cell.angle_alpha   90.00
_cell.angle_beta   90.00
_cell.angle_gamma   90.00
#
_symmetry.space_group_name_H-M   'P 1'
#
loop_
_entity.id
_entity.type
_entity.pdbx_description
1 polymer ?
#
loop_
_entity_poly.entity_id
_entity_poly.type
_entity_poly.pdbx_seq_one_letter_code
_entity_poly.pdbx_strand_id
1 'polypeptide(L)'
;MVRTIMTTTRAVLRHKAHVVTTFDQQLAKLLDDLAETMYAHCGIGLAATQIGIKRRVFVYDVGHGLCEMVNPILLAGEGQMKSVERCLSVPGLKRTIRRYARVRVYALNRFGAPLWVEAKGNLACCLQHEIDHMDGILLMDHEAWRTPHDTHLNWGDLFGRTAHCLYGHDEFFGHHSSCSD
;
A
#
# COMPACT_ATOMS: atom_id res chain seq x y z
N MET A 1 -7.02 0.92 20.06
CA MET A 1 -7.94 -0.18 20.42
C MET A 1 -7.99 -1.21 19.30
N VAL A 2 -7.98 -2.50 19.65
CA VAL A 2 -8.14 -3.61 18.68
C VAL A 2 -9.51 -3.52 18.01
N ARG A 3 -9.53 -3.62 16.67
CA ARG A 3 -10.72 -3.55 15.81
C ARG A 3 -11.04 -4.92 15.21
N THR A 4 -12.29 -5.12 14.81
CA THR A 4 -12.70 -6.32 14.07
C THR A 4 -12.17 -6.27 12.64
N ILE A 5 -11.51 -7.34 12.21
CA ILE A 5 -11.08 -7.51 10.82
C ILE A 5 -12.25 -8.05 9.99
N MET A 6 -12.55 -7.36 8.90
CA MET A 6 -13.56 -7.73 7.92
C MET A 6 -13.03 -8.89 7.05
N THR A 7 -13.90 -9.85 6.77
CA THR A 7 -13.61 -11.00 5.89
C THR A 7 -14.28 -10.85 4.53
N THR A 8 -13.87 -11.64 3.54
CA THR A 8 -14.34 -11.62 2.13
C THR A 8 -15.85 -11.60 1.93
N THR A 9 -16.64 -12.01 2.92
CA THR A 9 -18.11 -11.92 2.91
C THR A 9 -18.64 -10.49 2.98
N ARG A 10 -17.78 -9.50 3.26
CA ARG A 10 -18.14 -8.09 3.41
C ARG A 10 -17.77 -7.33 2.15
N ALA A 11 -18.76 -6.72 1.50
CA ALA A 11 -18.55 -5.88 0.32
C ALA A 11 -17.58 -4.71 0.56
N VAL A 12 -17.44 -4.25 1.82
CA VAL A 12 -16.54 -3.14 2.20
C VAL A 12 -15.10 -3.32 1.70
N LEU A 13 -14.62 -4.56 1.65
CA LEU A 13 -13.27 -4.92 1.19
C LEU A 13 -13.05 -4.70 -0.31
N ARG A 14 -14.12 -4.48 -1.08
CA ARG A 14 -14.09 -4.22 -2.53
C ARG A 14 -14.10 -2.74 -2.87
N HIS A 15 -14.27 -1.85 -1.88
CA HIS A 15 -14.29 -0.42 -2.13
C HIS A 15 -12.89 0.15 -2.16
N LYS A 16 -12.65 1.01 -3.14
CA LYS A 16 -11.47 1.87 -3.20
C LYS A 16 -11.46 2.83 -2.01
N ALA A 17 -10.31 2.96 -1.38
CA ALA A 17 -10.09 3.86 -0.25
C ALA A 17 -10.02 5.32 -0.71
N HIS A 18 -10.46 6.24 0.14
CA HIS A 18 -10.38 7.67 -0.10
C HIS A 18 -9.02 8.23 0.32
N VAL A 19 -8.49 9.16 -0.48
CA VAL A 19 -7.28 9.92 -0.14
C VAL A 19 -7.47 10.67 1.17
N VAL A 20 -6.47 10.61 2.03
CA VAL A 20 -6.41 11.36 3.28
C VAL A 20 -5.93 12.77 2.98
N THR A 21 -6.75 13.77 3.29
CA THR A 21 -6.43 15.20 3.10
C THR A 21 -6.19 15.94 4.43
N THR A 22 -6.60 15.36 5.55
CA THR A 22 -6.48 15.94 6.90
C THR A 22 -5.61 15.06 7.78
N PHE A 23 -4.53 15.64 8.32
CA PHE A 23 -3.54 14.99 9.19
C PHE A 23 -3.73 15.45 10.63
N ASP A 24 -4.71 14.86 11.30
CA ASP A 24 -5.16 15.23 12.63
C ASP A 24 -5.03 14.06 13.63
N GLN A 25 -5.52 14.29 14.86
CA GLN A 25 -5.53 13.27 15.90
C GLN A 25 -6.40 12.05 15.54
N GLN A 26 -7.40 12.21 14.66
CA GLN A 26 -8.22 11.08 14.22
C GLN A 26 -7.43 10.15 13.28
N LEU A 27 -6.62 10.72 12.39
CA LEU A 27 -5.67 9.95 11.59
C LEU A 27 -4.66 9.21 12.47
N ALA A 28 -4.05 9.91 13.44
CA ALA A 28 -3.10 9.29 14.37
C ALA A 28 -3.73 8.10 15.11
N LYS A 29 -4.95 8.30 15.66
CA LYS A 29 -5.71 7.24 16.34
C LYS A 29 -6.02 6.07 15.42
N LEU A 30 -6.34 6.31 14.15
CA LEU A 30 -6.59 5.26 13.16
C LEU A 30 -5.34 4.40 12.94
N LEU A 31 -4.17 5.02 12.81
CA LEU A 31 -2.91 4.32 12.64
C LEU A 31 -2.56 3.49 13.88
N ASP A 32 -2.78 4.03 15.07
CA ASP A 32 -2.59 3.31 16.33
C ASP A 32 -3.55 2.10 16.45
N ASP A 33 -4.84 2.29 16.13
CA ASP A 33 -5.84 1.22 16.10
C ASP A 33 -5.47 0.11 15.09
N LEU A 34 -4.91 0.47 13.94
CA LEU A 34 -4.42 -0.48 12.95
C LEU A 34 -3.23 -1.29 13.47
N ALA A 35 -2.25 -0.61 14.07
CA ALA A 35 -1.06 -1.26 14.62
C ALA A 35 -1.44 -2.25 15.74
N GLU A 36 -2.27 -1.81 16.70
CA GLU A 36 -2.78 -2.69 17.76
C GLU A 36 -3.53 -3.88 17.19
N THR A 37 -4.39 -3.67 16.18
CA THR A 37 -5.16 -4.74 15.55
C THR A 37 -4.27 -5.73 14.80
N MET A 38 -3.27 -5.23 14.06
CA MET A 38 -2.30 -6.03 13.32
C MET A 38 -1.54 -6.95 14.27
N TYR A 39 -0.97 -6.40 15.35
CA TYR A 39 -0.21 -7.18 16.32
C TYR A 39 -1.09 -8.19 17.08
N ALA A 40 -2.33 -7.82 17.43
CA ALA A 40 -3.28 -8.72 18.11
C ALA A 40 -3.64 -9.96 17.28
N HIS A 41 -3.47 -9.91 15.95
CA HIS A 41 -3.75 -11.02 15.05
C HIS A 41 -2.48 -11.63 14.42
N CYS A 42 -1.30 -11.31 14.96
CA CYS A 42 -0.01 -11.77 14.46
C CYS A 42 0.19 -11.46 12.95
N GLY A 43 -0.36 -10.34 12.48
CA GLY A 43 -0.19 -9.86 11.10
C GLY A 43 1.14 -9.14 10.90
N ILE A 44 1.58 -9.06 9.64
CA ILE A 44 2.75 -8.27 9.22
C ILE A 44 2.35 -6.98 8.48
N GLY A 45 1.07 -6.83 8.16
CA GLY A 45 0.47 -5.70 7.45
C GLY A 45 -1.03 -5.64 7.71
N LEU A 46 -1.58 -4.43 7.75
CA LEU A 46 -3.03 -4.21 7.88
C LEU A 46 -3.45 -2.85 7.28
N ALA A 47 -4.33 -2.89 6.29
CA ALA A 47 -4.95 -1.71 5.69
C ALA A 47 -6.25 -1.28 6.41
N ALA A 48 -6.54 0.03 6.42
CA ALA A 48 -7.79 0.57 7.00
C ALA A 48 -9.06 -0.06 6.41
N THR A 49 -9.04 -0.43 5.13
CA THR A 49 -10.18 -1.10 4.47
C THR A 49 -10.52 -2.43 5.14
N GLN A 50 -9.52 -3.13 5.69
CA GLN A 50 -9.70 -4.40 6.39
C GLN A 50 -10.40 -4.26 7.74
N ILE A 51 -10.45 -3.07 8.34
CA ILE A 51 -11.26 -2.78 9.53
C ILE A 51 -12.53 -1.96 9.19
N GLY A 52 -12.89 -1.93 7.90
CA GLY A 52 -14.11 -1.28 7.40
C GLY A 52 -13.99 0.24 7.20
N ILE A 53 -12.78 0.81 7.30
CA ILE A 53 -12.55 2.25 7.17
C ILE A 53 -11.96 2.54 5.78
N LYS A 54 -12.68 3.32 4.97
CA LYS A 54 -12.29 3.64 3.58
C LYS A 54 -11.30 4.81 3.51
N ARG A 55 -10.22 4.77 4.29
CA ARG A 55 -9.12 5.74 4.22
C ARG A 55 -7.88 5.07 3.64
N ARG A 56 -7.15 5.75 2.77
CA ARG A 56 -5.98 5.20 2.08
C ARG A 56 -4.76 5.20 3.00
N VAL A 57 -4.80 4.32 4.00
CA VAL A 57 -3.72 4.13 4.97
C VAL A 57 -3.53 2.65 5.29
N PHE A 58 -2.30 2.26 5.56
CA PHE A 58 -1.99 0.96 6.13
C PHE A 58 -0.78 1.05 7.07
N VAL A 59 -0.61 0.02 7.89
CA VAL A 59 0.58 -0.18 8.73
C VAL A 59 1.21 -1.52 8.39
N TYR A 60 2.52 -1.66 8.63
CA TYR A 60 3.22 -2.93 8.48
C TYR A 60 4.40 -3.03 9.45
N ASP A 61 4.80 -4.27 9.74
CA ASP A 61 6.03 -4.58 10.45
C ASP A 61 6.56 -5.93 9.94
N VAL A 62 7.69 -5.89 9.26
CA VAL A 62 8.37 -7.08 8.71
C VAL A 62 9.56 -7.53 9.57
N GLY A 63 9.57 -7.17 10.86
CA GLY A 63 10.63 -7.49 11.81
C GLY A 63 11.65 -6.36 12.03
N HIS A 64 11.32 -5.14 11.60
CA HIS A 64 12.18 -3.96 11.74
C HIS A 64 11.51 -2.82 12.51
N GLY A 65 10.32 -3.07 13.07
CA GLY A 65 9.51 -2.08 13.76
C GLY A 65 8.37 -1.55 12.91
N LEU A 66 7.39 -0.97 13.60
CA LEU A 66 6.16 -0.46 13.00
C LEU A 66 6.45 0.66 11.99
N CYS A 67 5.89 0.52 10.80
CA CYS A 67 5.89 1.52 9.75
C CYS A 67 4.46 1.88 9.35
N GLU A 68 4.26 3.15 8.99
CA GLU A 68 2.94 3.72 8.68
C GLU A 68 2.97 4.39 7.31
N MET A 69 1.94 4.12 6.52
CA MET A 69 1.86 4.57 5.13
C MET A 69 0.53 5.28 4.93
N VAL A 70 0.58 6.60 4.69
CA VAL A 70 -0.58 7.42 4.34
C VAL A 70 -0.51 7.80 2.87
N ASN A 71 -1.61 7.64 2.13
CA ASN A 71 -1.70 7.86 0.69
C ASN A 71 -0.58 7.21 -0.15
N PRO A 72 -0.24 5.93 0.07
CA PRO A 72 0.83 5.28 -0.67
C PRO A 72 0.52 5.13 -2.17
N ILE A 73 1.55 5.29 -2.98
CA ILE A 73 1.57 5.13 -4.44
C ILE A 73 2.72 4.19 -4.80
N LEU A 74 2.42 3.14 -5.57
CA LEU A 74 3.45 2.29 -6.18
C LEU A 74 3.99 3.00 -7.43
N LEU A 75 5.18 3.59 -7.32
CA LEU A 75 5.78 4.36 -8.41
C LEU A 75 6.37 3.46 -9.50
N ALA A 76 7.08 2.42 -9.07
CA ALA A 76 7.79 1.52 -9.98
C ALA A 76 7.85 0.10 -9.41
N GLY A 77 7.94 -0.87 -10.31
CA GLY A 77 8.16 -2.27 -10.00
C GLY A 77 9.13 -2.89 -11.01
N GLU A 78 10.09 -3.68 -10.52
CA GLU A 78 11.11 -4.36 -11.34
C GLU A 78 11.16 -5.86 -11.03
N GLY A 79 11.37 -6.65 -12.08
CA GLY A 79 11.48 -8.10 -11.99
C GLY A 79 10.19 -8.76 -11.54
N GLN A 80 10.21 -10.09 -11.44
CA GLN A 80 9.07 -10.85 -10.95
C GLN A 80 9.55 -11.96 -10.02
N MET A 81 8.77 -12.20 -8.98
CA MET A 81 8.98 -13.32 -8.07
C MET A 81 7.66 -14.00 -7.73
N LYS A 82 7.74 -15.28 -7.36
CA LYS A 82 6.62 -15.99 -6.75
C LYS A 82 6.62 -15.68 -5.25
N SER A 83 5.49 -15.19 -4.75
CA SER A 83 5.23 -14.89 -3.35
C SER A 83 4.16 -15.83 -2.84
N VAL A 84 4.38 -16.43 -1.66
CA VAL A 84 3.40 -17.29 -1.00
C VAL A 84 2.71 -16.47 0.07
N GLU A 85 1.48 -16.04 -0.19
CA GLU A 85 0.77 -15.06 0.62
C GLU A 85 -0.41 -15.67 1.38
N ARG A 86 -0.74 -15.01 2.49
CA ARG A 86 -1.94 -15.19 3.32
C ARG A 86 -2.50 -13.80 3.62
N CYS A 87 -3.77 -13.71 3.96
CA CYS A 87 -4.42 -12.45 4.29
C CYS A 87 -5.38 -12.64 5.47
N LEU A 88 -5.34 -11.74 6.45
CA LEU A 88 -6.26 -11.76 7.60
C LEU A 88 -7.74 -11.64 7.18
N SER A 89 -8.00 -10.95 6.07
CA SER A 89 -9.34 -10.80 5.50
C SER A 89 -9.80 -11.97 4.61
N VAL A 90 -8.91 -12.92 4.30
CA VAL A 90 -9.22 -14.13 3.51
C VAL A 90 -8.80 -15.38 4.29
N PRO A 91 -9.46 -15.69 5.43
CA PRO A 91 -9.02 -16.74 6.34
C PRO A 91 -8.97 -18.11 5.64
N GLY A 92 -7.92 -18.87 5.93
CA GLY A 92 -7.70 -20.21 5.37
C GLY A 92 -7.09 -20.23 3.96
N LEU A 93 -7.11 -19.11 3.22
CA LEU A 93 -6.47 -19.06 1.91
C LEU A 93 -4.95 -18.84 2.04
N LYS A 94 -4.20 -19.74 1.42
CA LYS A 94 -2.77 -19.57 1.15
C LYS A 94 -2.57 -19.75 -0.35
N ARG A 95 -1.99 -18.76 -1.03
CA ARG A 95 -1.84 -18.79 -2.49
C ARG A 95 -0.47 -18.33 -2.91
N THR A 96 0.06 -18.95 -3.95
CA THR A 96 1.27 -18.49 -4.63
C THR A 96 0.86 -17.53 -5.75
N ILE A 97 1.29 -16.28 -5.68
CA ILE A 97 1.01 -15.25 -6.69
C ILE A 97 2.31 -14.62 -7.19
N ARG A 98 2.25 -13.92 -8.33
CA ARG A 98 3.40 -13.17 -8.85
C ARG A 98 3.38 -11.76 -8.28
N ARG A 99 4.53 -11.28 -7.84
CA ARG A 99 4.78 -9.90 -7.39
C ARG A 99 6.00 -9.33 -8.09
N TYR A 100 6.09 -8.00 -8.16
CA TYR A 100 7.36 -7.36 -8.47
C TYR A 100 8.39 -7.72 -7.41
N ALA A 101 9.60 -8.08 -7.84
CA ALA A 101 10.67 -8.49 -6.93
C ALA A 101 11.30 -7.29 -6.21
N ARG A 102 11.23 -6.12 -6.83
CA ARG A 102 11.63 -4.82 -6.27
C ARG A 102 10.57 -3.78 -6.58
N VAL A 103 10.32 -2.88 -5.64
CA VAL A 103 9.36 -1.78 -5.79
C VAL A 103 9.89 -0.50 -5.18
N ARG A 104 9.42 0.63 -5.73
CA ARG A 104 9.55 1.95 -5.11
C ARG A 104 8.16 2.48 -4.79
N VAL A 105 7.92 2.84 -3.54
CA VAL A 105 6.66 3.37 -3.04
C VAL A 105 6.88 4.77 -2.49
N TYR A 106 6.03 5.70 -2.89
CA TYR A 106 5.90 7.00 -2.24
C TYR A 106 4.75 6.94 -1.23
N ALA A 107 4.88 7.60 -0.09
CA ALA A 107 3.77 7.82 0.83
C ALA A 107 3.99 9.11 1.65
N LEU A 108 3.06 9.36 2.55
CA LEU A 108 3.13 10.37 3.59
C LEU A 108 3.19 9.66 4.95
N ASN A 109 3.87 10.27 5.92
CA ASN A 109 3.80 9.81 7.31
C ASN A 109 2.54 10.35 8.01
N ARG A 110 2.35 9.99 9.28
CA ARG A 110 1.22 10.45 10.11
C ARG A 110 1.09 11.99 10.26
N PHE A 111 2.14 12.75 9.93
CA PHE A 111 2.16 14.21 9.97
C PHE A 111 2.05 14.86 8.58
N GLY A 112 1.92 14.06 7.52
CA GLY A 112 1.84 14.57 6.14
C GLY A 112 3.18 14.88 5.50
N ALA A 113 4.31 14.50 6.13
CA ALA A 113 5.61 14.66 5.50
C ALA A 113 5.89 13.50 4.51
N PRO A 114 6.54 13.78 3.36
CA PRO A 114 6.83 12.77 2.34
C PRO A 114 7.83 11.72 2.84
N LEU A 115 7.64 10.49 2.37
CA LEU A 115 8.59 9.40 2.54
C LEU A 115 8.65 8.51 1.30
N TRP A 116 9.81 7.92 1.08
CA TRP A 116 10.06 6.96 -0.01
C TRP A 116 10.56 5.64 0.57
N VAL A 117 10.04 4.54 0.04
CA VAL A 117 10.49 3.19 0.40
C VAL A 117 10.88 2.45 -0.85
N GLU A 118 12.14 2.03 -0.89
CA GLU A 118 12.64 1.01 -1.81
C GLU A 118 12.65 -0.33 -1.10
N ALA A 119 11.97 -1.31 -1.70
CA ALA A 119 11.81 -2.62 -1.11
C ALA A 119 12.12 -3.72 -2.10
N LYS A 120 12.60 -4.84 -1.58
CA LYS A 120 12.83 -6.09 -2.32
C LYS A 120 12.27 -7.28 -1.56
N GLY A 121 12.00 -8.38 -2.26
CA GLY A 121 11.58 -9.64 -1.64
C GLY A 121 10.29 -9.50 -0.84
N ASN A 122 10.29 -9.97 0.42
CA ASN A 122 9.09 -10.02 1.25
C ASN A 122 8.49 -8.64 1.53
N LEU A 123 9.32 -7.61 1.77
CA LEU A 123 8.83 -6.26 1.98
C LEU A 123 8.17 -5.71 0.71
N ALA A 124 8.74 -5.98 -0.46
CA ALA A 124 8.13 -5.58 -1.74
C ALA A 124 6.75 -6.23 -1.91
N CYS A 125 6.61 -7.51 -1.57
CA CYS A 125 5.34 -8.22 -1.61
C CYS A 125 4.32 -7.63 -0.63
N CYS A 126 4.74 -7.35 0.62
CA CYS A 126 3.89 -6.76 1.65
C CYS A 126 3.33 -5.39 1.21
N LEU A 127 4.19 -4.49 0.70
CA LEU A 127 3.74 -3.17 0.23
C LEU A 127 2.73 -3.28 -0.92
N GLN A 128 2.98 -4.17 -1.90
CA GLN A 128 2.04 -4.42 -2.99
C GLN A 128 0.70 -4.96 -2.47
N HIS A 129 0.73 -5.89 -1.51
CA HIS A 129 -0.46 -6.49 -0.90
C HIS A 129 -1.33 -5.46 -0.18
N GLU A 130 -0.74 -4.61 0.66
CA GLU A 130 -1.49 -3.60 1.39
C GLU A 130 -2.03 -2.50 0.46
N ILE A 131 -1.29 -2.18 -0.62
CA ILE A 131 -1.77 -1.29 -1.69
C ILE A 131 -2.98 -1.87 -2.42
N ASP A 132 -2.98 -3.16 -2.74
CA ASP A 132 -4.13 -3.84 -3.35
C ASP A 132 -5.40 -3.70 -2.50
N HIS A 133 -5.28 -3.85 -1.17
CA HIS A 133 -6.41 -3.69 -0.24
C HIS A 133 -7.06 -2.30 -0.30
N MET A 134 -6.30 -1.26 -0.57
CA MET A 134 -6.83 0.10 -0.73
C MET A 134 -7.47 0.34 -2.09
N ASP A 135 -7.21 -0.54 -3.06
CA ASP A 135 -7.82 -0.52 -4.39
C ASP A 135 -9.02 -1.47 -4.50
N GLY A 136 -9.38 -2.15 -3.40
CA GLY A 136 -10.48 -3.12 -3.34
C GLY A 136 -10.13 -4.51 -3.86
N ILE A 137 -8.84 -4.80 -3.99
CA ILE A 137 -8.31 -6.03 -4.57
C ILE A 137 -7.79 -6.92 -3.44
N LEU A 138 -8.16 -8.20 -3.52
CA LEU A 138 -7.89 -9.20 -2.51
C LEU A 138 -7.03 -10.31 -3.10
N LEU A 139 -6.36 -11.07 -2.24
CA LEU A 139 -5.51 -12.20 -2.61
C LEU A 139 -6.20 -13.19 -3.58
N MET A 140 -7.52 -13.36 -3.47
CA MET A 140 -8.30 -14.27 -4.32
C MET A 140 -8.46 -13.78 -5.77
N ASP A 141 -8.26 -12.50 -6.07
CA ASP A 141 -8.46 -11.95 -7.41
C ASP A 141 -7.21 -12.07 -8.30
N HIS A 142 -6.08 -12.49 -7.73
CA HIS A 142 -4.80 -12.61 -8.45
C HIS A 142 -4.74 -13.89 -9.30
N GLU A 143 -5.57 -13.93 -10.33
CA GLU A 143 -5.51 -14.89 -11.44
C GLU A 143 -4.65 -14.36 -12.61
N ALA A 144 -4.60 -13.03 -12.77
CA ALA A 144 -3.79 -12.33 -13.77
C ALA A 144 -2.68 -11.45 -13.15
N TRP A 145 -1.73 -11.03 -13.98
CA TRP A 145 -0.62 -10.14 -13.57
C TRP A 145 -1.08 -8.68 -13.44
N ARG A 146 -0.72 -8.01 -12.34
CA ARG A 146 -0.93 -6.56 -12.13
C ARG A 146 0.37 -5.77 -12.26
N THR A 147 0.26 -4.58 -12.81
CA THR A 147 1.31 -3.58 -13.03
C THR A 147 1.09 -2.35 -12.13
N PRO A 148 2.10 -1.47 -11.92
CA PRO A 148 1.91 -0.23 -11.18
C PRO A 148 0.83 0.68 -11.77
N HIS A 149 0.65 0.65 -13.10
CA HIS A 149 -0.41 1.40 -13.79
C HIS A 149 -1.83 0.96 -13.42
N ASP A 150 -1.98 -0.23 -12.84
CA ASP A 150 -3.27 -0.70 -12.38
C ASP A 150 -3.65 -0.12 -11.01
N THR A 151 -2.74 0.56 -10.31
CA THR A 151 -3.03 1.15 -9.00
C THR A 151 -3.97 2.35 -9.11
N HIS A 152 -4.95 2.43 -8.22
CA HIS A 152 -6.04 3.40 -8.35
C HIS A 152 -5.59 4.85 -8.12
N LEU A 153 -4.60 5.06 -7.24
CA LEU A 153 -4.06 6.38 -6.95
C LEU A 153 -2.70 6.54 -7.65
N ASN A 154 -2.56 7.59 -8.44
CA ASN A 154 -1.30 7.93 -9.11
C ASN A 154 -0.75 9.29 -8.63
N TRP A 155 0.45 9.63 -9.08
CA TRP A 155 1.14 10.88 -8.71
C TRP A 155 0.33 12.14 -9.02
N GLY A 156 -0.31 12.16 -10.20
CA GLY A 156 -1.11 13.29 -10.65
C GLY A 156 -2.34 13.55 -9.78
N ASP A 157 -2.89 12.51 -9.15
CA ASP A 157 -4.04 12.63 -8.24
C ASP A 157 -3.66 13.32 -6.92
N LEU A 158 -2.43 13.12 -6.41
CA LEU A 158 -1.97 13.72 -5.15
C LEU A 158 -1.39 15.13 -5.34
N PHE A 159 -0.62 15.35 -6.41
CA PHE A 159 0.19 16.56 -6.56
C PHE A 159 -0.20 17.42 -7.78
N GLY A 160 -1.18 16.97 -8.57
CA GLY A 160 -1.49 17.57 -9.87
C GLY A 160 -0.49 17.13 -10.96
N ARG A 161 -0.92 17.24 -12.22
CA ARG A 161 -0.14 16.75 -13.37
C ARG A 161 1.19 17.48 -13.58
N THR A 162 1.33 18.69 -13.06
CA THR A 162 2.52 19.54 -13.21
C THR A 162 3.63 19.22 -12.22
N ALA A 163 3.33 18.50 -11.13
CA ALA A 163 4.32 18.14 -10.10
C ALA A 163 5.22 16.94 -10.49
N HIS A 164 5.07 16.39 -11.69
CA HIS A 164 5.85 15.25 -12.18
C HIS A 164 7.36 15.55 -12.26
N CYS A 165 7.72 16.81 -12.52
CA CYS A 165 9.12 17.23 -12.68
C CYS A 165 9.86 17.49 -11.36
N LEU A 166 9.14 17.75 -10.25
CA LEU A 166 9.78 18.18 -8.99
C LEU A 166 10.27 17.03 -8.12
N TYR A 167 9.79 15.80 -8.36
CA TYR A 167 10.00 14.67 -7.45
C TYR A 167 10.35 13.35 -8.17
N GLY A 168 11.07 13.45 -9.29
CA GLY A 168 11.98 12.40 -9.75
C GLY A 168 11.35 11.06 -10.13
N HIS A 169 10.31 11.06 -10.99
CA HIS A 169 9.90 9.82 -11.65
C HIS A 169 10.94 9.34 -12.69
N ASP A 170 11.73 10.26 -13.25
CA ASP A 170 12.65 10.00 -14.38
C ASP A 170 14.02 9.43 -13.97
N GLU A 171 14.43 9.55 -12.70
CA GLU A 171 15.78 9.16 -12.27
C GLU A 171 15.98 7.66 -12.02
N PHE A 172 14.92 6.83 -12.11
CA PHE A 172 15.04 5.40 -11.77
C PHE A 172 15.43 4.49 -12.95
N PHE A 173 15.11 4.85 -14.19
CA PHE A 173 15.33 3.98 -15.36
C PHE A 173 16.39 4.48 -16.35
N GLY A 174 17.15 5.52 -16.00
CA GLY A 174 18.29 5.98 -16.80
C GLY A 174 17.90 6.55 -18.17
N HIS A 175 16.73 7.14 -18.32
CA HIS A 175 16.48 8.06 -19.42
C HIS A 175 16.59 9.48 -18.90
N HIS A 176 17.72 10.11 -19.21
CA HIS A 176 17.82 11.56 -19.18
C HIS A 176 16.89 12.12 -20.26
N SER A 177 15.62 12.35 -19.91
CA SER A 177 14.84 13.39 -20.57
C SER A 177 15.48 14.71 -20.12
N SER A 178 16.39 15.24 -20.94
CA SER A 178 16.84 16.62 -20.80
C SER A 178 15.59 17.51 -20.89
N CYS A 179 15.13 18.04 -19.77
CA CYS A 179 14.38 19.28 -19.78
C CYS A 179 15.36 20.36 -20.26
N SER A 180 15.42 20.55 -21.57
CA SER A 180 15.90 21.78 -22.17
C SER A 180 14.88 22.88 -21.86
N ASP A 181 15.41 24.00 -21.37
CA ASP A 181 14.73 25.27 -21.06
C ASP A 181 13.77 25.77 -22.16
#